data_AF-A0A3D4BFD8-F1
#
_entry.id   AF-A0A3D4BFD8-F1
#
_cell.length_a   1.000
_cell.length_b   1.000
_cell.length_c   1.000
_cell.angle_alpha   90.00
_cell.angle_beta   90.00
_cell.angle_gamma   90.00
#
_symmetry.space_group_name_H-M   'P 1'
#
loop_
_entity.id
_entity.type
_entity.pdbx_description
1 polymer ?
#
loop_
_entity_poly.entity_id
_entity_poly.type
_entity_poly.pdbx_seq_one_letter_code
_entity_poly.pdbx_strand_id
1 'polypeptide(L)'
;MRANQFILLGFLSILFFSCQKEENEVIQDPTQNLNKTSPLVNLLSRVSQNATSQDNVLDNSSCFSVQLPVTVIVNGANVVVQTQADYQTVQDAIDAFSDDDDIVNFIYPITIQYQNFSTQVINNADALDDVLDDCEEDDDDDFDEIDCITLNYPVVLNIYDSNNQLASTLTITNDVQFYNFIENLDENEFIAINYPISLVDSNGNNVVINSNSQLEEIIEEAIDDCDDNSGGGGGGNANFSDVITNGTWYISYFFEDDDNETSDYIGYNFTFSTTGTITVVKASTTTTGSWSSYIDSGDDIMELNFNDYNLDELEEDWEITEYSSTVIKLKHVSGGNGGTDYLYFTKN
;
A
#
# COMPACT_ATOMS: atom_id res chain seq x y z
N MET A 1 50.04 69.36 -16.55
CA MET A 1 49.95 68.70 -15.23
C MET A 1 48.60 69.04 -14.63
N ARG A 2 47.76 68.01 -14.41
CA ARG A 2 46.56 67.90 -13.54
C ARG A 2 45.50 67.03 -14.25
N ALA A 3 45.92 65.87 -14.75
CA ALA A 3 45.04 64.82 -15.28
C ALA A 3 45.06 63.55 -14.39
N ASN A 4 45.63 63.63 -13.18
CA ASN A 4 45.90 62.48 -12.33
C ASN A 4 45.11 62.46 -11.01
N GLN A 5 44.00 63.19 -10.89
CA GLN A 5 43.21 63.23 -9.64
C GLN A 5 41.75 62.79 -9.75
N PHE A 6 41.28 62.34 -10.92
CA PHE A 6 39.93 61.77 -11.07
C PHE A 6 39.92 60.26 -11.38
N ILE A 7 41.08 59.61 -11.47
CA ILE A 7 41.18 58.17 -11.75
C ILE A 7 41.13 57.33 -10.46
N LEU A 8 41.21 57.96 -9.28
CA LEU A 8 41.26 57.24 -7.99
C LEU A 8 39.92 57.17 -7.24
N LEU A 9 38.79 57.48 -7.91
CA LEU A 9 37.46 57.41 -7.29
C LEU A 9 36.42 56.65 -8.14
N GLY A 10 36.87 55.88 -9.13
CA GLY A 10 36.03 55.12 -10.05
C GLY A 10 36.44 53.65 -10.18
N PHE A 11 37.02 53.08 -9.13
CA PHE A 11 37.48 51.68 -9.11
C PHE A 11 37.22 50.98 -7.75
N LEU A 12 36.23 51.47 -6.99
CA LEU A 12 35.79 50.86 -5.72
C LEU A 12 34.29 50.48 -5.74
N SER A 13 33.73 50.20 -6.92
CA SER A 13 32.30 49.90 -7.08
C SER A 13 32.01 48.56 -7.77
N ILE A 14 33.01 47.68 -7.91
CA ILE A 14 32.85 46.37 -8.58
C ILE A 14 33.44 45.23 -7.72
N LEU A 15 33.18 45.25 -6.41
CA LEU A 15 33.48 44.12 -5.51
C LEU A 15 32.27 43.69 -4.67
N PHE A 16 31.06 43.93 -5.16
CA PHE A 16 29.92 43.09 -4.78
C PHE A 16 29.92 41.86 -5.70
N PHE A 17 30.90 40.98 -5.49
CA PHE A 17 30.68 39.56 -5.79
C PHE A 17 29.58 39.12 -4.83
N SER A 18 28.34 39.27 -5.27
CA SER A 18 27.26 38.43 -4.80
C SER A 18 27.74 37.00 -5.07
N CYS A 19 28.03 36.24 -4.02
CA CYS A 19 27.78 34.82 -4.10
C CYS A 19 26.29 34.72 -4.41
N GLN A 20 25.91 34.55 -5.68
CA GLN A 20 24.66 33.84 -5.92
C GLN A 20 24.83 32.51 -5.18
N LYS A 21 23.93 32.24 -4.24
CA LYS A 21 23.68 30.86 -3.81
C LYS A 21 23.38 30.14 -5.13
N GLU A 22 24.21 29.18 -5.51
CA GLU A 22 23.87 28.28 -6.62
C GLU A 22 22.49 27.71 -6.30
N GLU A 23 21.50 28.11 -7.08
CA GLU A 23 20.26 27.37 -7.20
C GLU A 23 20.66 26.15 -8.01
N ASN A 24 20.94 25.04 -7.31
CA ASN A 24 20.96 23.76 -7.97
C ASN A 24 19.52 23.56 -8.46
N GLU A 25 19.29 23.72 -9.77
CA GLU A 25 18.16 23.07 -10.41
C GLU A 25 18.36 21.58 -10.16
N VAL A 26 17.71 21.07 -9.12
CA VAL A 26 17.47 19.64 -8.97
C VAL A 26 16.53 19.33 -10.12
N ILE A 27 17.06 18.71 -11.18
CA ILE A 27 16.21 18.07 -12.18
C ILE A 27 15.53 16.94 -11.42
N GLN A 28 14.34 17.22 -10.90
CA GLN A 28 13.48 16.20 -10.34
C GLN A 28 12.91 15.44 -11.53
N ASP A 29 13.16 14.13 -11.56
CA ASP A 29 12.38 13.24 -12.41
C ASP A 29 11.06 13.01 -11.66
N PRO A 30 9.94 13.63 -12.08
CA PRO A 30 8.68 13.54 -11.35
C PRO A 30 8.22 12.08 -11.23
N THR A 31 8.59 11.22 -12.19
CA THR A 31 8.27 9.78 -12.20
C THR A 31 8.95 8.97 -11.10
N GLN A 32 9.95 9.54 -10.43
CA GLN A 32 10.71 8.87 -9.36
C GLN A 32 10.36 9.38 -7.96
N ASN A 33 9.59 10.46 -7.85
CA ASN A 33 9.22 11.04 -6.56
C ASN A 33 7.96 10.34 -6.04
N LEU A 34 8.06 9.83 -4.83
CA LEU A 34 6.96 9.18 -4.11
C LEU A 34 6.56 10.03 -2.91
N ASN A 35 5.30 9.94 -2.52
CA ASN A 35 4.76 10.54 -1.30
C ASN A 35 3.94 9.48 -0.54
N LYS A 36 3.37 9.86 0.61
CA LYS A 36 2.60 8.95 1.45
C LYS A 36 1.46 8.23 0.73
N THR A 37 0.80 8.90 -0.23
CA THR A 37 -0.33 8.34 -0.98
C THR A 37 0.07 7.57 -2.23
N SER A 38 1.36 7.53 -2.58
CA SER A 38 1.83 6.81 -3.77
C SER A 38 1.56 5.31 -3.64
N PRO A 39 1.01 4.65 -4.68
CA PRO A 39 0.76 3.21 -4.70
C PRO A 39 1.97 2.37 -4.27
N LEU A 40 3.14 2.67 -4.84
CA LEU A 40 4.40 1.99 -4.49
C LEU A 40 4.80 2.14 -3.02
N VAL A 41 4.44 3.25 -2.34
CA VAL A 41 4.75 3.43 -0.92
C VAL A 41 3.87 2.52 -0.07
N ASN A 42 2.59 2.35 -0.42
CA ASN A 42 1.70 1.40 0.24
C ASN A 42 2.18 -0.05 0.05
N LEU A 43 2.59 -0.42 -1.17
CA LEU A 43 3.17 -1.72 -1.46
C LEU A 43 4.45 -1.98 -0.64
N LEU A 44 5.34 -0.99 -0.55
CA LEU A 44 6.56 -1.11 0.26
C LEU A 44 6.27 -1.21 1.76
N SER A 45 5.19 -0.60 2.25
CA SER A 45 4.72 -0.78 3.62
C SER A 45 4.40 -2.25 3.85
N ARG A 46 3.54 -2.84 3.00
CA ARG A 46 3.11 -4.25 3.09
C ARG A 46 4.24 -5.27 2.93
N VAL A 47 5.26 -4.98 2.11
CA VAL A 47 6.46 -5.84 1.97
C VAL A 47 7.37 -5.77 3.19
N SER A 48 7.40 -4.63 3.89
CA SER A 48 8.31 -4.41 5.02
C SER A 48 7.65 -4.52 6.40
N GLN A 49 6.34 -4.76 6.46
CA GLN A 49 5.63 -4.93 7.73
C GLN A 49 5.96 -6.28 8.39
N ASN A 50 5.72 -6.37 9.70
CA ASN A 50 5.68 -7.65 10.36
C ASN A 50 4.48 -8.45 9.82
N ALA A 51 4.70 -9.70 9.40
CA ALA A 51 3.62 -10.59 9.00
C ALA A 51 2.70 -10.91 10.20
N THR A 52 1.40 -10.71 10.01
CA THR A 52 0.37 -10.78 11.05
C THR A 52 -0.85 -11.60 10.64
N SER A 53 -1.06 -11.92 9.35
CA SER A 53 -2.22 -12.71 8.93
C SER A 53 -1.99 -14.23 9.05
N GLN A 54 -0.72 -14.66 9.05
CA GLN A 54 -0.34 -16.06 9.05
C GLN A 54 -0.83 -16.84 10.29
N ASP A 55 -1.05 -16.17 11.41
CA ASP A 55 -1.53 -16.78 12.64
C ASP A 55 -3.00 -16.52 12.95
N ASN A 56 -3.79 -16.07 11.97
CA ASN A 56 -5.24 -15.90 12.08
C ASN A 56 -5.99 -17.15 12.58
N VAL A 57 -5.40 -18.36 12.42
CA VAL A 57 -5.93 -19.59 13.03
C VAL A 57 -5.92 -19.57 14.57
N LEU A 58 -5.11 -18.69 15.19
CA LEU A 58 -4.96 -18.57 16.63
C LEU A 58 -5.87 -17.49 17.24
N ASP A 59 -6.05 -16.36 16.55
CA ASP A 59 -6.70 -15.15 17.08
C ASP A 59 -7.75 -14.52 16.16
N ASN A 60 -7.89 -15.00 14.92
CA ASN A 60 -8.83 -14.49 13.93
C ASN A 60 -8.63 -12.99 13.62
N SER A 61 -7.38 -12.51 13.58
CA SER A 61 -7.08 -11.10 13.29
C SER A 61 -5.71 -10.88 12.65
N SER A 62 -5.67 -10.15 11.53
CA SER A 62 -4.42 -9.73 10.89
C SER A 62 -3.77 -8.49 11.54
N CYS A 63 -4.25 -8.00 12.69
CA CYS A 63 -3.73 -6.74 13.30
C CYS A 63 -2.38 -6.90 14.00
N PHE A 64 -2.07 -8.11 14.46
CA PHE A 64 -0.84 -8.45 15.14
C PHE A 64 -0.59 -9.95 14.98
N SER A 65 0.64 -10.39 15.19
CA SER A 65 0.95 -11.81 15.34
C SER A 65 1.32 -12.16 16.77
N VAL A 66 1.04 -13.39 17.16
CA VAL A 66 1.35 -13.97 18.45
C VAL A 66 2.77 -14.54 18.43
N GLN A 67 3.61 -14.04 19.32
CA GLN A 67 4.99 -14.54 19.47
C GLN A 67 5.02 -15.95 20.05
N LEU A 68 5.44 -16.90 19.20
CA LEU A 68 5.63 -18.29 19.58
C LEU A 68 6.85 -18.48 20.51
N PRO A 69 6.81 -19.45 21.45
CA PRO A 69 5.76 -20.46 21.60
C PRO A 69 4.59 -20.01 22.48
N VAL A 70 3.40 -20.51 22.15
CA VAL A 70 2.19 -20.36 22.97
C VAL A 70 1.50 -21.70 23.22
N THR A 71 0.55 -21.71 24.14
CA THR A 71 -0.35 -22.86 24.34
C THR A 71 -1.78 -22.38 24.20
N VAL A 72 -2.55 -23.05 23.36
CA VAL A 72 -3.96 -22.78 23.13
C VAL A 72 -4.80 -23.97 23.59
N ILE A 73 -6.05 -23.70 23.93
CA ILE A 73 -7.07 -24.69 24.25
C ILE A 73 -8.07 -24.66 23.10
N VAL A 74 -8.14 -25.77 22.35
CA VAL A 74 -9.10 -25.98 21.26
C VAL A 74 -9.91 -27.23 21.61
N ASN A 75 -11.23 -27.11 21.61
CA ASN A 75 -12.13 -28.23 21.91
C ASN A 75 -11.81 -28.97 23.23
N GLY A 76 -11.34 -28.20 24.22
CA GLY A 76 -10.97 -28.69 25.55
C GLY A 76 -9.60 -29.38 25.64
N ALA A 77 -8.84 -29.46 24.55
CA ALA A 77 -7.49 -30.02 24.50
C ALA A 77 -6.42 -28.92 24.45
N ASN A 78 -5.32 -29.12 25.18
CA ASN A 78 -4.16 -28.22 25.11
C ASN A 78 -3.32 -28.56 23.87
N VAL A 79 -3.08 -27.56 23.03
CA VAL A 79 -2.16 -27.61 21.88
C VAL A 79 -1.01 -26.64 22.15
N VAL A 80 0.22 -27.13 22.05
CA VAL A 80 1.42 -26.28 22.21
C VAL A 80 1.90 -25.93 20.81
N VAL A 81 1.91 -24.63 20.50
CA VAL A 81 2.32 -24.08 19.21
C VAL A 81 3.75 -23.56 19.38
N GLN A 82 4.73 -24.28 18.81
CA GLN A 82 6.15 -23.94 18.90
C GLN A 82 6.63 -23.16 17.67
N THR A 83 6.10 -23.50 16.50
CA THR A 83 6.43 -22.86 15.22
C THR A 83 5.18 -22.72 14.35
N GLN A 84 5.27 -21.96 13.27
CA GLN A 84 4.21 -21.83 12.25
C GLN A 84 3.74 -23.18 11.70
N ALA A 85 4.60 -24.20 11.68
CA ALA A 85 4.20 -25.55 11.26
C ALA A 85 3.14 -26.19 12.17
N ASP A 86 3.00 -25.71 13.41
CA ASP A 86 2.00 -26.19 14.36
C ASP A 86 0.61 -25.53 14.13
N TYR A 87 0.49 -24.51 13.27
CA TYR A 87 -0.79 -23.87 12.91
C TYR A 87 -1.76 -24.89 12.29
N GLN A 88 -1.27 -25.80 11.45
CA GLN A 88 -2.09 -26.89 10.93
C GLN A 88 -2.62 -27.80 12.04
N THR A 89 -1.88 -27.97 13.15
CA THR A 89 -2.37 -28.79 14.27
C THR A 89 -3.51 -28.10 15.01
N VAL A 90 -3.52 -26.76 15.04
CA VAL A 90 -4.64 -25.98 15.58
C VAL A 90 -5.84 -26.07 14.64
N GLN A 91 -5.64 -25.88 13.33
CA GLN A 91 -6.68 -26.02 12.32
C GLN A 91 -7.32 -27.41 12.33
N ASP A 92 -6.51 -28.48 12.35
CA ASP A 92 -6.99 -29.86 12.45
C ASP A 92 -7.79 -30.12 13.74
N ALA A 93 -7.48 -29.40 14.81
CA ALA A 93 -8.20 -29.51 16.09
C ALA A 93 -9.54 -28.78 16.05
N ILE A 94 -9.64 -27.65 15.33
CA ILE A 94 -10.89 -26.94 15.04
C ILE A 94 -11.79 -27.83 14.18
N ASP A 95 -11.30 -28.30 13.02
CA ASP A 95 -12.07 -29.09 12.06
C ASP A 95 -12.44 -30.52 12.54
N ALA A 96 -11.99 -30.91 13.73
CA ALA A 96 -12.18 -32.26 14.26
C ALA A 96 -13.66 -32.58 14.55
N PHE A 97 -14.45 -31.57 14.92
CA PHE A 97 -15.88 -31.70 15.13
C PHE A 97 -16.62 -30.59 14.38
N SER A 98 -17.94 -30.72 14.30
CA SER A 98 -18.80 -29.78 13.55
C SER A 98 -19.99 -29.31 14.39
N ASP A 99 -19.94 -29.65 15.68
CA ASP A 99 -20.97 -29.42 16.68
C ASP A 99 -20.42 -28.74 17.95
N ASP A 100 -19.20 -28.23 17.85
CA ASP A 100 -18.46 -27.40 18.79
C ASP A 100 -18.50 -25.91 18.38
N ASP A 101 -17.97 -25.07 19.27
CA ASP A 101 -17.99 -23.61 19.11
C ASP A 101 -16.72 -23.08 18.39
N ASP A 102 -15.77 -23.95 18.03
CA ASP A 102 -14.52 -23.63 17.29
C ASP A 102 -13.70 -22.47 17.88
N ILE A 103 -13.74 -22.30 19.22
CA ILE A 103 -13.06 -21.20 19.91
C ILE A 103 -11.65 -21.62 20.34
N VAL A 104 -10.65 -20.87 19.86
CA VAL A 104 -9.27 -20.96 20.33
C VAL A 104 -9.09 -20.09 21.58
N ASN A 105 -8.66 -20.69 22.70
CA ASN A 105 -8.41 -19.95 23.94
C ASN A 105 -6.93 -20.01 24.33
N PHE A 106 -6.26 -18.86 24.43
CA PHE A 106 -4.87 -18.81 24.87
C PHE A 106 -4.69 -19.13 26.37
N ILE A 107 -3.58 -19.78 26.69
CA ILE A 107 -3.05 -19.83 28.06
C ILE A 107 -2.11 -18.64 28.25
N TYR A 108 -2.59 -17.68 29.04
CA TYR A 108 -1.88 -16.43 29.33
C TYR A 108 -0.72 -16.58 30.32
N PRO A 109 0.28 -15.67 30.28
CA PRO A 109 0.39 -14.54 29.35
C PRO A 109 0.90 -14.95 27.97
N ILE A 110 0.49 -14.20 26.94
CA ILE A 110 1.07 -14.26 25.58
C ILE A 110 1.75 -12.92 25.27
N THR A 111 2.60 -12.89 24.25
CA THR A 111 3.16 -11.64 23.70
C THR A 111 2.70 -11.53 22.26
N ILE A 112 2.13 -10.39 21.90
CA ILE A 112 1.75 -10.07 20.53
C ILE A 112 2.78 -9.08 19.93
N GLN A 113 2.86 -9.05 18.62
CA GLN A 113 3.72 -8.17 17.84
C GLN A 113 2.91 -7.52 16.72
N TYR A 114 2.82 -6.20 16.74
CA TYR A 114 2.10 -5.41 15.75
C TYR A 114 2.86 -5.34 14.42
N GLN A 115 2.20 -4.91 13.35
CA GLN A 115 2.79 -4.65 12.03
C GLN A 115 4.06 -3.78 12.10
N ASN A 116 4.09 -2.80 13.02
CA ASN A 116 5.25 -1.93 13.28
C ASN A 116 6.41 -2.58 14.07
N PHE A 117 6.34 -3.88 14.33
CA PHE A 117 7.25 -4.70 15.11
C PHE A 117 7.30 -4.40 16.62
N SER A 118 6.50 -3.46 17.12
CA SER A 118 6.37 -3.25 18.57
C SER A 118 5.63 -4.42 19.21
N THR A 119 5.89 -4.68 20.50
CA THR A 119 5.34 -5.84 21.20
C THR A 119 4.54 -5.44 22.44
N GLN A 120 3.53 -6.24 22.74
CA GLN A 120 2.69 -6.08 23.92
C GLN A 120 2.46 -7.42 24.62
N VAL A 121 2.55 -7.42 25.96
CA VAL A 121 2.24 -8.61 26.77
C VAL A 121 0.76 -8.59 27.15
N ILE A 122 0.03 -9.61 26.72
CA ILE A 122 -1.39 -9.81 27.01
C ILE A 122 -1.52 -10.78 28.19
N ASN A 123 -2.23 -10.34 29.23
CA ASN A 123 -2.24 -11.04 30.53
C ASN A 123 -3.48 -11.92 30.76
N ASN A 124 -4.54 -11.73 29.98
CA ASN A 124 -5.82 -12.44 30.09
C ASN A 124 -6.66 -12.19 28.82
N ALA A 125 -7.79 -12.89 28.72
CA ALA A 125 -8.73 -12.79 27.60
C ALA A 125 -9.30 -11.38 27.44
N ASP A 126 -9.76 -10.75 28.52
CA ASP A 126 -10.29 -9.37 28.46
C ASP A 126 -9.29 -8.38 27.82
N ALA A 127 -7.99 -8.53 28.10
CA ALA A 127 -6.95 -7.69 27.50
C ALA A 127 -6.60 -8.05 26.05
N LEU A 128 -6.95 -9.25 25.58
CA LEU A 128 -6.86 -9.61 24.16
C LEU A 128 -8.06 -9.02 23.42
N ASP A 129 -9.26 -9.17 23.98
CA ASP A 129 -10.51 -8.62 23.45
C ASP A 129 -10.39 -7.09 23.30
N ASP A 130 -9.85 -6.38 24.29
CA ASP A 130 -9.60 -4.93 24.21
C ASP A 130 -8.69 -4.56 23.00
N VAL A 131 -7.71 -5.40 22.64
CA VAL A 131 -6.81 -5.14 21.50
C VAL A 131 -7.47 -5.49 20.17
N LEU A 132 -8.29 -6.54 20.15
CA LEU A 132 -9.07 -6.95 18.97
C LEU A 132 -10.22 -5.96 18.67
N ASP A 133 -10.83 -5.36 19.68
CA ASP A 133 -11.84 -4.31 19.50
C ASP A 133 -11.20 -3.01 18.98
N ASP A 134 -9.99 -2.67 19.43
CA ASP A 134 -9.21 -1.53 18.92
C ASP A 134 -8.66 -1.76 17.49
N CYS A 135 -8.77 -2.98 16.97
CA CYS A 135 -8.35 -3.39 15.64
C CYS A 135 -9.45 -3.13 14.58
N GLU A 136 -10.61 -2.55 14.95
CA GLU A 136 -11.69 -2.21 14.01
C GLU A 136 -11.26 -1.18 12.94
N GLU A 137 -11.04 -1.69 11.72
CA GLU A 137 -11.76 -1.45 10.44
C GLU A 137 -11.91 -0.02 9.89
N ASP A 138 -11.33 1.02 10.50
CA ASP A 138 -11.54 2.40 10.03
C ASP A 138 -10.67 2.80 8.81
N ASP A 139 -9.68 2.01 8.40
CA ASP A 139 -8.76 2.36 7.30
C ASP A 139 -8.36 1.21 6.34
N ASP A 140 -8.78 -0.04 6.58
CA ASP A 140 -8.12 -1.18 5.94
C ASP A 140 -8.79 -1.59 4.63
N ASP A 141 -8.00 -1.55 3.57
CA ASP A 141 -8.34 -2.02 2.24
C ASP A 141 -8.49 -3.56 2.15
N ASP A 142 -8.66 -4.23 3.30
CA ASP A 142 -8.64 -5.67 3.57
C ASP A 142 -7.41 -6.39 2.96
N PHE A 143 -6.27 -5.72 2.77
CA PHE A 143 -5.08 -6.33 2.19
C PHE A 143 -4.02 -6.65 3.25
N ASP A 144 -3.63 -7.93 3.32
CA ASP A 144 -2.59 -8.42 4.22
C ASP A 144 -1.16 -8.08 3.73
N GLU A 145 -0.15 -8.40 4.53
CA GLU A 145 1.26 -8.29 4.15
C GLU A 145 1.63 -9.02 2.84
N ILE A 146 2.72 -8.59 2.22
CA ILE A 146 3.33 -9.28 1.07
C ILE A 146 4.64 -9.93 1.58
N ASP A 147 4.52 -11.09 2.22
CA ASP A 147 5.61 -11.73 2.98
C ASP A 147 6.44 -12.76 2.18
N CYS A 148 6.00 -13.10 0.96
CA CYS A 148 6.69 -14.08 0.11
C CYS A 148 7.90 -13.49 -0.65
N ILE A 149 8.13 -12.18 -0.58
CA ILE A 149 9.30 -11.49 -1.12
C ILE A 149 10.05 -10.76 -0.01
N THR A 150 11.34 -10.46 -0.21
CA THR A 150 12.15 -9.79 0.83
C THR A 150 13.11 -8.77 0.22
N LEU A 151 13.03 -7.52 0.67
CA LEU A 151 13.97 -6.47 0.27
C LEU A 151 15.39 -6.77 0.77
N ASN A 152 16.39 -6.60 -0.09
CA ASN A 152 17.79 -6.64 0.33
C ASN A 152 18.23 -5.27 0.80
N TYR A 153 18.71 -5.20 2.04
CA TYR A 153 19.25 -3.99 2.64
C TYR A 153 20.78 -3.88 2.46
N PRO A 154 21.32 -2.64 2.42
CA PRO A 154 20.64 -1.37 2.67
C PRO A 154 19.89 -0.80 1.44
N VAL A 155 18.79 -0.09 1.71
CA VAL A 155 18.08 0.76 0.74
C VAL A 155 18.36 2.22 1.10
N VAL A 156 18.73 3.05 0.12
CA VAL A 156 19.03 4.47 0.35
C VAL A 156 17.90 5.32 -0.23
N LEU A 157 17.34 6.19 0.60
CA LEU A 157 16.27 7.12 0.24
C LEU A 157 16.80 8.55 0.24
N ASN A 158 16.48 9.32 -0.80
CA ASN A 158 16.59 10.77 -0.78
C ASN A 158 15.24 11.33 -0.33
N ILE A 159 15.23 12.20 0.66
CA ILE A 159 14.02 12.77 1.26
C ILE A 159 14.02 14.27 1.02
N TYR A 160 12.86 14.82 0.63
CA TYR A 160 12.63 16.24 0.46
C TYR A 160 11.40 16.69 1.26
N ASP A 161 11.62 17.52 2.27
CA ASP A 161 10.56 18.18 3.03
C ASP A 161 10.23 19.53 2.37
N SER A 162 9.03 19.62 1.80
CA SER A 162 8.56 20.81 1.08
C SER A 162 8.19 21.98 2.01
N ASN A 163 7.85 21.73 3.28
CA ASN A 163 7.57 22.78 4.27
C ASN A 163 8.84 23.55 4.64
N ASN A 164 9.93 22.83 4.88
CA ASN A 164 11.21 23.42 5.30
C ASN A 164 12.19 23.62 4.13
N GLN A 165 11.87 23.09 2.95
CA GLN A 165 12.74 23.06 1.77
C GLN A 165 14.08 22.39 2.07
N LEU A 166 14.03 21.29 2.81
CA LEU A 166 15.20 20.55 3.26
C LEU A 166 15.29 19.21 2.53
N ALA A 167 16.45 18.96 1.93
CA ALA A 167 16.79 17.67 1.38
C ALA A 167 17.71 16.91 2.33
N SER A 168 17.47 15.62 2.50
CA SER A 168 18.32 14.73 3.29
C SER A 168 18.41 13.35 2.63
N THR A 169 19.27 12.49 3.18
CA THR A 169 19.42 11.11 2.74
C THR A 169 19.34 10.20 3.94
N LEU A 170 18.56 9.12 3.83
CA LEU A 170 18.42 8.09 4.85
C LEU A 170 18.87 6.74 4.28
N THR A 171 19.57 5.96 5.09
CA THR A 171 19.93 4.58 4.76
C THR A 171 19.12 3.65 5.65
N ILE A 172 18.15 2.96 5.04
CA ILE A 172 17.33 1.93 5.66
C ILE A 172 18.14 0.63 5.69
N THR A 173 18.14 -0.05 6.83
CA THR A 173 18.98 -1.24 7.05
C THR A 173 18.22 -2.53 7.37
N ASN A 174 16.90 -2.45 7.54
CA ASN A 174 15.99 -3.58 7.78
C ASN A 174 14.53 -3.14 7.65
N ASP A 175 13.62 -4.11 7.64
CA ASP A 175 12.17 -3.94 7.51
C ASP A 175 11.58 -3.06 8.62
N VAL A 176 12.00 -3.26 9.88
CA VAL A 176 11.58 -2.41 11.02
C VAL A 176 11.83 -0.93 10.72
N GLN A 177 12.99 -0.59 10.14
CA GLN A 177 13.29 0.79 9.79
C GLN A 177 12.49 1.27 8.58
N PHE A 178 12.22 0.41 7.59
CA PHE A 178 11.50 0.81 6.39
C PHE A 178 10.02 1.06 6.71
N TYR A 179 9.35 0.08 7.30
CA TYR A 179 7.94 0.17 7.66
C TYR A 179 7.68 1.37 8.55
N ASN A 180 8.43 1.51 9.66
CA ASN A 180 8.25 2.66 10.55
C ASN A 180 8.63 4.00 9.88
N PHE A 181 9.49 4.01 8.86
CA PHE A 181 9.75 5.23 8.11
C PHE A 181 8.54 5.61 7.24
N ILE A 182 7.92 4.65 6.55
CA ILE A 182 6.74 4.86 5.71
C ILE A 182 5.54 5.32 6.57
N GLU A 183 5.28 4.64 7.68
CA GLU A 183 4.18 4.98 8.60
C GLU A 183 4.26 6.44 9.09
N ASN A 184 5.49 6.88 9.38
CA ASN A 184 5.76 8.23 9.88
C ASN A 184 6.12 9.24 8.77
N LEU A 185 5.96 8.88 7.49
CA LEU A 185 6.18 9.81 6.37
C LEU A 185 5.11 10.90 6.43
N ASP A 186 5.54 12.16 6.48
CA ASP A 186 4.64 13.31 6.51
C ASP A 186 4.06 13.60 5.11
N GLU A 187 2.84 14.15 5.03
CA GLU A 187 2.18 14.53 3.76
C GLU A 187 3.01 15.50 2.88
N ASN A 188 3.94 16.23 3.49
CA ASN A 188 4.78 17.23 2.83
C ASN A 188 6.19 16.71 2.52
N GLU A 189 6.48 15.45 2.87
CA GLU A 189 7.73 14.77 2.57
C GLU A 189 7.59 13.91 1.31
N PHE A 190 8.57 14.07 0.43
CA PHE A 190 8.70 13.30 -0.79
C PHE A 190 9.96 12.45 -0.69
N ILE A 191 9.90 11.23 -1.20
CA ILE A 191 11.02 10.30 -1.19
C ILE A 191 11.37 9.85 -2.61
N ALA A 192 12.65 9.59 -2.84
CA ALA A 192 13.13 8.95 -4.06
C ALA A 192 14.09 7.82 -3.68
N ILE A 193 13.85 6.64 -4.23
CA ILE A 193 14.69 5.46 -4.02
C ILE A 193 15.97 5.60 -4.85
N ASN A 194 17.12 5.39 -4.22
CA ASN A 194 18.40 5.41 -4.93
C ASN A 194 18.68 4.04 -5.55
N TYR A 195 18.27 3.87 -6.80
CA TYR A 195 18.49 2.67 -7.58
C TYR A 195 19.96 2.49 -8.03
N PRO A 196 20.42 1.25 -8.23
CA PRO A 196 19.65 0.00 -8.14
C PRO A 196 19.49 -0.51 -6.70
N ILE A 197 18.37 -1.20 -6.44
CA ILE A 197 18.13 -2.02 -5.24
C ILE A 197 17.94 -3.49 -5.66
N SER A 198 17.77 -4.39 -4.70
CA SER A 198 17.40 -5.77 -5.01
C SER A 198 16.44 -6.36 -3.98
N LEU A 199 15.71 -7.39 -4.38
CA LEU A 199 14.89 -8.22 -3.48
C LEU A 199 15.11 -9.70 -3.77
N VAL A 200 14.67 -10.56 -2.86
CA VAL A 200 14.55 -11.99 -3.04
C VAL A 200 13.09 -12.27 -3.40
N ASP A 201 12.85 -12.93 -4.54
CA ASP A 201 11.51 -13.29 -5.02
C ASP A 201 10.94 -14.53 -4.28
N SER A 202 9.68 -14.87 -4.57
CA SER A 202 8.96 -16.06 -4.05
C SER A 202 9.70 -17.38 -4.30
N ASN A 203 10.57 -17.41 -5.31
CA ASN A 203 11.38 -18.56 -5.71
C ASN A 203 12.79 -18.57 -5.07
N GLY A 204 13.12 -17.57 -4.24
CA GLY A 204 14.42 -17.43 -3.59
C GLY A 204 15.52 -16.85 -4.48
N ASN A 205 15.20 -16.31 -5.66
CA ASN A 205 16.16 -15.66 -6.54
C ASN A 205 16.35 -14.19 -6.20
N ASN A 206 17.58 -13.71 -6.37
CA ASN A 206 17.89 -12.30 -6.18
C ASN A 206 17.63 -11.50 -7.46
N VAL A 207 16.65 -10.58 -7.42
CA VAL A 207 16.25 -9.73 -8.54
C VAL A 207 16.79 -8.31 -8.34
N VAL A 208 17.38 -7.72 -9.40
CA VAL A 208 17.90 -6.34 -9.38
C VAL A 208 16.90 -5.41 -10.03
N ILE A 209 16.59 -4.31 -9.33
CA ILE A 209 15.55 -3.36 -9.69
C ILE A 209 16.16 -1.98 -9.93
N ASN A 210 15.70 -1.27 -10.96
CA ASN A 210 16.32 -0.06 -11.47
C ASN A 210 15.39 1.17 -11.54
N SER A 211 14.10 1.02 -11.23
CA SER A 211 13.11 2.11 -11.27
C SER A 211 11.90 1.78 -10.38
N ASN A 212 11.09 2.80 -10.08
CA ASN A 212 9.81 2.65 -9.39
C ASN A 212 8.88 1.68 -10.13
N SER A 213 8.67 1.88 -11.44
CA SER A 213 7.81 1.00 -12.25
C SER A 213 8.25 -0.46 -12.23
N GLN A 214 9.56 -0.75 -12.30
CA GLN A 214 10.05 -2.14 -12.19
C GLN A 214 9.85 -2.71 -10.78
N LEU A 215 9.95 -1.88 -9.74
CA LEU A 215 9.73 -2.32 -8.36
C LEU A 215 8.26 -2.65 -8.12
N GLU A 216 7.37 -1.78 -8.58
CA GLU A 216 5.92 -1.91 -8.48
C GLU A 216 5.43 -3.17 -9.18
N GLU A 217 5.79 -3.36 -10.46
CA GLU A 217 5.43 -4.55 -11.26
C GLU A 217 5.85 -5.84 -10.55
N ILE A 218 7.07 -5.90 -10.00
CA ILE A 218 7.55 -7.10 -9.30
C ILE A 218 6.78 -7.35 -7.99
N ILE A 219 6.38 -6.30 -7.28
CA ILE A 219 5.61 -6.47 -6.03
C ILE A 219 4.16 -6.88 -6.36
N GLU A 220 3.53 -6.26 -7.36
CA GLU A 220 2.18 -6.61 -7.79
C GLU A 220 2.10 -8.05 -8.31
N GLU A 221 3.06 -8.49 -9.14
CA GLU A 221 3.17 -9.90 -9.57
C GLU A 221 3.35 -10.86 -8.38
N ALA A 222 3.94 -10.40 -7.28
CA ALA A 222 4.15 -11.22 -6.10
C ALA A 222 2.90 -11.39 -5.23
N ILE A 223 1.90 -10.49 -5.32
CA ILE A 223 0.67 -10.57 -4.52
C ILE A 223 -0.04 -11.89 -4.80
N ASP A 224 -0.24 -12.22 -6.08
CA ASP A 224 -0.86 -13.49 -6.50
C ASP A 224 -0.06 -14.73 -6.03
N ASP A 225 1.28 -14.64 -6.06
CA ASP A 225 2.18 -15.70 -5.61
C ASP A 225 2.17 -15.89 -4.08
N CYS A 226 1.98 -14.82 -3.32
CA CYS A 226 2.00 -14.82 -1.86
C CYS A 226 0.75 -15.50 -1.28
N ASP A 227 -0.41 -15.28 -1.89
CA ASP A 227 -1.70 -15.80 -1.43
C ASP A 227 -1.86 -17.32 -1.63
N ASP A 228 -1.05 -17.93 -2.52
CA ASP A 228 -1.18 -19.33 -2.91
C ASP A 228 -0.67 -20.35 -1.85
N ASN A 229 -0.01 -19.91 -0.77
CA ASN A 229 0.69 -20.80 0.17
C ASN A 229 0.11 -20.84 1.60
N SER A 230 -0.98 -20.12 1.86
CA SER A 230 -1.63 -20.04 3.17
C SER A 230 -2.98 -20.77 3.12
N GLY A 231 -3.08 -21.91 3.79
CA GLY A 231 -4.33 -22.67 3.94
C GLY A 231 -5.39 -22.01 4.83
N GLY A 232 -5.51 -20.68 4.79
CA GLY A 232 -6.50 -19.86 5.50
C GLY A 232 -6.73 -18.60 4.67
N GLY A 233 -7.95 -18.45 4.15
CA GLY A 233 -8.28 -17.43 3.17
C GLY A 233 -8.37 -16.01 3.72
N GLY A 234 -7.86 -15.08 2.93
CA GLY A 234 -7.95 -13.62 3.00
C GLY A 234 -6.87 -13.11 2.04
N GLY A 235 -7.13 -12.50 0.88
CA GLY A 235 -8.33 -11.91 0.32
C GLY A 235 -9.35 -12.85 -0.32
N GLY A 236 -10.59 -12.39 -0.38
CA GLY A 236 -11.73 -13.20 -0.80
C GLY A 236 -11.57 -13.80 -2.19
N ASN A 237 -11.75 -15.11 -2.26
CA ASN A 237 -12.13 -15.91 -3.44
C ASN A 237 -13.52 -15.51 -4.00
N ALA A 238 -13.89 -14.24 -3.87
CA ALA A 238 -15.08 -13.64 -4.42
C ALA A 238 -14.75 -13.21 -5.85
N ASN A 239 -15.59 -13.56 -6.79
CA ASN A 239 -15.44 -13.08 -8.16
C ASN A 239 -15.48 -11.54 -8.15
N PHE A 240 -14.54 -10.87 -8.84
CA PHE A 240 -14.54 -9.41 -8.98
C PHE A 240 -15.93 -8.81 -9.29
N SER A 241 -16.71 -9.49 -10.14
CA SER A 241 -18.09 -9.09 -10.49
C SER A 241 -19.03 -9.08 -9.29
N ASP A 242 -18.88 -10.03 -8.37
CA ASP A 242 -19.67 -10.10 -7.13
C ASP A 242 -19.27 -8.98 -6.16
N VAL A 243 -17.98 -8.63 -6.12
CA VAL A 243 -17.45 -7.52 -5.31
C VAL A 243 -17.98 -6.19 -5.83
N ILE A 244 -17.65 -5.83 -7.07
CA ILE A 244 -17.94 -4.50 -7.61
C ILE A 244 -19.44 -4.19 -7.67
N THR A 245 -20.28 -5.20 -7.86
CA THR A 245 -21.75 -5.03 -7.88
C THR A 245 -22.41 -5.04 -6.50
N ASN A 246 -21.63 -5.21 -5.43
CA ASN A 246 -22.11 -5.21 -4.06
C ASN A 246 -21.92 -3.83 -3.41
N GLY A 247 -23.01 -3.05 -3.37
CA GLY A 247 -23.04 -1.77 -2.66
C GLY A 247 -22.81 -0.57 -3.56
N THR A 248 -22.33 0.51 -2.96
CA THR A 248 -21.97 1.75 -3.66
C THR A 248 -20.55 2.13 -3.33
N TRP A 249 -19.88 2.76 -4.29
CA TRP A 249 -18.45 3.06 -4.23
C TRP A 249 -18.22 4.56 -4.40
N TYR A 250 -17.14 5.08 -3.82
CA TYR A 250 -16.61 6.41 -4.12
C TYR A 250 -15.16 6.27 -4.61
N ILE A 251 -14.67 7.27 -5.34
CA ILE A 251 -13.27 7.32 -5.75
C ILE A 251 -12.44 7.78 -4.56
N SER A 252 -11.60 6.89 -4.03
CA SER A 252 -10.71 7.16 -2.90
C SER A 252 -9.34 7.64 -3.34
N TYR A 253 -8.94 7.32 -4.56
CA TYR A 253 -7.71 7.82 -5.18
C TYR A 253 -7.88 7.88 -6.70
N PHE A 254 -7.48 8.99 -7.31
CA PHE A 254 -7.35 9.12 -8.76
C PHE A 254 -6.10 9.94 -9.06
N PHE A 255 -5.18 9.35 -9.80
CA PHE A 255 -3.91 9.94 -10.20
C PHE A 255 -3.75 9.78 -11.71
N GLU A 256 -3.61 10.90 -12.41
CA GLU A 256 -3.55 10.98 -13.87
C GLU A 256 -2.48 12.00 -14.26
N ASP A 257 -1.67 11.71 -15.28
CA ASP A 257 -0.75 12.67 -15.89
C ASP A 257 0.21 13.37 -14.87
N ASP A 258 0.69 12.61 -13.89
CA ASP A 258 1.55 13.05 -12.76
C ASP A 258 0.86 13.97 -11.72
N ASP A 259 -0.48 14.06 -11.69
CA ASP A 259 -1.24 14.83 -10.70
C ASP A 259 -2.28 13.99 -9.95
N ASN A 260 -2.53 14.34 -8.68
CA ASN A 260 -3.57 13.71 -7.88
C ASN A 260 -4.88 14.50 -8.02
N GLU A 261 -5.80 13.96 -8.80
CA GLU A 261 -7.07 14.60 -9.14
C GLU A 261 -8.26 14.10 -8.29
N THR A 262 -7.99 13.29 -7.25
CA THR A 262 -9.01 12.71 -6.36
C THR A 262 -10.06 13.73 -5.87
N SER A 263 -9.64 14.98 -5.61
CA SER A 263 -10.55 16.02 -5.10
C SER A 263 -11.70 16.38 -6.04
N ASP A 264 -11.53 16.16 -7.34
CA ASP A 264 -12.51 16.53 -8.35
C ASP A 264 -13.72 15.57 -8.34
N TYR A 265 -13.47 14.36 -7.86
CA TYR A 265 -14.42 13.27 -7.74
C TYR A 265 -15.12 13.20 -6.36
N ILE A 266 -14.88 14.17 -5.47
CA ILE A 266 -15.57 14.25 -4.18
C ILE A 266 -17.10 14.32 -4.35
N GLY A 267 -17.80 13.42 -3.67
CA GLY A 267 -19.25 13.34 -3.63
C GLY A 267 -19.90 12.60 -4.79
N TYR A 268 -19.14 12.08 -5.75
CA TYR A 268 -19.64 11.08 -6.69
C TYR A 268 -19.81 9.73 -5.98
N ASN A 269 -20.94 9.06 -6.25
CA ASN A 269 -21.27 7.74 -5.75
C ASN A 269 -21.58 6.84 -6.95
N PHE A 270 -20.84 5.74 -7.08
CA PHE A 270 -20.92 4.79 -8.18
C PHE A 270 -21.68 3.55 -7.73
N THR A 271 -22.56 3.04 -8.60
CA THR A 271 -23.28 1.78 -8.38
C THR A 271 -23.20 0.95 -9.65
N PHE A 272 -22.53 -0.20 -9.55
CA PHE A 272 -22.35 -1.12 -10.66
C PHE A 272 -23.43 -2.20 -10.61
N SER A 273 -24.09 -2.46 -11.74
CA SER A 273 -25.05 -3.55 -11.85
C SER A 273 -24.44 -4.78 -12.52
N THR A 274 -24.97 -5.96 -12.20
CA THR A 274 -24.61 -7.23 -12.85
C THR A 274 -24.97 -7.29 -14.34
N THR A 275 -25.68 -6.29 -14.87
CA THR A 275 -26.00 -6.17 -16.30
C THR A 275 -25.00 -5.28 -17.06
N GLY A 276 -23.93 -4.82 -16.42
CA GLY A 276 -22.91 -3.95 -17.04
C GLY A 276 -23.32 -2.48 -17.12
N THR A 277 -24.26 -2.02 -16.28
CA THR A 277 -24.66 -0.60 -16.21
C THR A 277 -24.04 0.04 -14.96
N ILE A 278 -23.52 1.25 -15.11
CA ILE A 278 -23.07 2.09 -13.98
C ILE A 278 -24.12 3.18 -13.77
N THR A 279 -24.52 3.41 -12.53
CA THR A 279 -25.26 4.61 -12.13
C THR A 279 -24.35 5.46 -11.26
N VAL A 280 -24.21 6.74 -11.60
CA VAL A 280 -23.37 7.67 -10.85
C VAL A 280 -24.24 8.81 -10.31
N VAL A 281 -24.17 9.05 -9.01
CA VAL A 281 -24.95 10.09 -8.32
C VAL A 281 -24.01 11.10 -7.69
N LYS A 282 -24.19 12.38 -8.00
CA LYS A 282 -23.55 13.51 -7.30
C LYS A 282 -24.63 14.50 -6.87
N ALA A 283 -24.85 14.61 -5.57
CA ALA A 283 -25.97 15.37 -4.98
C ALA A 283 -27.34 14.96 -5.58
N SER A 284 -27.98 15.84 -6.36
CA SER A 284 -29.28 15.58 -7.02
C SER A 284 -29.17 15.22 -8.50
N THR A 285 -27.94 15.15 -9.04
CA THR A 285 -27.69 14.79 -10.43
C THR A 285 -27.38 13.30 -10.52
N THR A 286 -27.99 12.64 -11.50
CA THR A 286 -27.72 11.24 -11.82
C THR A 286 -27.30 11.16 -13.27
N THR A 287 -26.17 10.51 -13.51
CA THR A 287 -25.74 10.07 -14.83
C THR A 287 -25.62 8.56 -14.85
N THR A 288 -25.47 7.99 -16.03
CA THR A 288 -25.32 6.56 -16.24
C THR A 288 -24.14 6.29 -17.16
N GLY A 289 -23.70 5.04 -17.15
CA GLY A 289 -22.62 4.53 -17.98
C GLY A 289 -22.73 3.03 -18.19
N SER A 290 -21.68 2.45 -18.73
CA SER A 290 -21.48 1.01 -18.81
C SER A 290 -20.12 0.63 -18.26
N TRP A 291 -20.03 -0.57 -17.70
CA TRP A 291 -18.77 -1.18 -17.31
C TRP A 291 -18.70 -2.60 -17.84
N SER A 292 -17.49 -3.11 -18.03
CA SER A 292 -17.25 -4.53 -18.23
C SER A 292 -15.91 -4.93 -17.67
N SER A 293 -15.71 -6.22 -17.40
CA SER A 293 -14.40 -6.79 -17.13
C SER A 293 -14.12 -7.99 -18.02
N TYR A 294 -12.86 -8.15 -18.43
CA TYR A 294 -12.40 -9.21 -19.32
C TYR A 294 -10.89 -9.42 -19.17
N ILE A 295 -10.39 -10.57 -19.63
CA ILE A 295 -8.95 -10.82 -19.69
C ILE A 295 -8.41 -10.32 -21.03
N ASP A 296 -7.36 -9.48 -21.01
CA ASP A 296 -6.56 -9.14 -22.18
C ASP A 296 -5.09 -9.46 -21.94
N SER A 297 -4.48 -10.21 -22.85
CA SER A 297 -3.05 -10.56 -22.83
C SER A 297 -2.49 -11.24 -21.57
N GLY A 298 -3.34 -11.63 -20.62
CA GLY A 298 -2.95 -12.24 -19.35
C GLY A 298 -3.52 -11.50 -18.15
N ASP A 299 -3.88 -10.24 -18.34
CA ASP A 299 -4.24 -9.30 -17.29
C ASP A 299 -5.77 -9.16 -17.21
N ASP A 300 -6.29 -9.01 -16.00
CA ASP A 300 -7.70 -8.71 -15.75
C ASP A 300 -7.95 -7.21 -15.98
N ILE A 301 -8.78 -6.89 -16.98
CA ILE A 301 -9.08 -5.51 -17.39
C ILE A 301 -10.50 -5.14 -17.00
N MET A 302 -10.68 -3.90 -16.56
CA MET A 302 -11.95 -3.21 -16.34
C MET A 302 -12.07 -2.01 -17.29
N GLU A 303 -13.11 -2.01 -18.12
CA GLU A 303 -13.41 -0.91 -19.03
C GLU A 303 -14.60 -0.09 -18.51
N LEU A 304 -14.43 1.23 -18.48
CA LEU A 304 -15.42 2.20 -18.02
C LEU A 304 -15.90 3.10 -19.15
N ASN A 305 -17.20 3.40 -19.18
CA ASN A 305 -17.76 4.39 -20.09
C ASN A 305 -18.93 5.13 -19.45
N PHE A 306 -18.99 6.44 -19.62
CA PHE A 306 -19.96 7.34 -19.02
C PHE A 306 -20.68 8.19 -20.07
N ASN A 307 -21.92 8.61 -19.76
CA ASN A 307 -22.66 9.55 -20.61
C ASN A 307 -22.41 11.03 -20.22
N ASP A 308 -21.52 11.29 -19.26
CA ASP A 308 -21.23 12.61 -18.72
C ASP A 308 -19.75 12.93 -18.92
N TYR A 309 -19.47 14.03 -19.63
CA TYR A 309 -18.12 14.47 -19.98
C TYR A 309 -17.24 14.81 -18.77
N ASN A 310 -17.83 15.00 -17.58
CA ASN A 310 -17.07 15.22 -16.35
C ASN A 310 -16.48 13.92 -15.77
N LEU A 311 -16.67 12.78 -16.45
CA LEU A 311 -16.13 11.48 -16.07
C LEU A 311 -15.30 10.86 -17.21
N ASP A 312 -15.04 11.61 -18.28
CA ASP A 312 -14.33 11.11 -19.48
C ASP A 312 -12.90 10.66 -19.13
N GLU A 313 -12.24 11.32 -18.15
CA GLU A 313 -10.90 10.98 -17.64
C GLU A 313 -10.85 9.61 -16.92
N LEU A 314 -12.00 9.06 -16.51
CA LEU A 314 -12.08 7.72 -15.94
C LEU A 314 -12.23 6.62 -17.02
N GLU A 315 -12.39 6.98 -18.29
CA GLU A 315 -12.65 6.06 -19.40
C GLU A 315 -11.36 5.48 -20.01
N GLU A 316 -10.70 4.59 -19.27
CA GLU A 316 -9.52 3.84 -19.72
C GLU A 316 -9.72 2.32 -19.66
N ASP A 317 -8.80 1.55 -20.25
CA ASP A 317 -8.65 0.09 -20.06
C ASP A 317 -7.79 -0.20 -18.83
N TRP A 318 -8.45 -0.11 -17.67
CA TRP A 318 -7.83 -0.27 -16.37
C TRP A 318 -7.45 -1.73 -16.08
N GLU A 319 -6.18 -2.00 -15.80
CA GLU A 319 -5.72 -3.25 -15.18
C GLU A 319 -6.20 -3.31 -13.74
N ILE A 320 -6.82 -4.43 -13.35
CA ILE A 320 -7.24 -4.71 -11.98
C ILE A 320 -6.03 -5.29 -11.25
N THR A 321 -5.40 -4.50 -10.38
CA THR A 321 -4.19 -4.92 -9.67
C THR A 321 -4.47 -5.57 -8.33
N GLU A 322 -5.52 -5.14 -7.63
CA GLU A 322 -5.92 -5.72 -6.35
C GLU A 322 -7.37 -5.36 -6.02
N TYR A 323 -8.10 -6.24 -5.33
CA TYR A 323 -9.43 -5.90 -4.81
C TYR A 323 -9.82 -6.75 -3.60
N SER A 324 -10.66 -6.16 -2.76
CA SER A 324 -11.23 -6.78 -1.58
C SER A 324 -12.72 -6.51 -1.47
N SER A 325 -13.33 -6.77 -0.31
CA SER A 325 -14.76 -6.54 -0.13
C SER A 325 -15.12 -5.05 -0.04
N THR A 326 -14.12 -4.21 0.27
CA THR A 326 -14.24 -2.78 0.56
C THR A 326 -13.42 -1.89 -0.37
N VAL A 327 -12.41 -2.41 -1.08
CA VAL A 327 -11.52 -1.62 -1.94
C VAL A 327 -11.28 -2.30 -3.30
N ILE A 328 -11.13 -1.49 -4.35
CA ILE A 328 -10.71 -1.91 -5.69
C ILE A 328 -9.57 -1.00 -6.13
N LYS A 329 -8.43 -1.57 -6.50
CA LYS A 329 -7.26 -0.87 -7.02
C LYS A 329 -7.08 -1.17 -8.50
N LEU A 330 -6.97 -0.10 -9.29
CA LEU A 330 -6.81 -0.15 -10.72
C LEU A 330 -5.59 0.66 -11.16
N LYS A 331 -4.95 0.23 -12.24
CA LYS A 331 -3.77 0.85 -12.85
C LYS A 331 -3.94 0.91 -14.36
N HIS A 332 -3.49 1.98 -15.01
CA HIS A 332 -3.40 2.04 -16.46
C HIS A 332 -1.98 2.49 -16.86
N VAL A 333 -1.35 1.75 -17.77
CA VAL A 333 -0.01 2.10 -18.29
C VAL A 333 -0.17 2.64 -19.70
N SER A 334 -0.14 3.96 -19.82
CA SER A 334 -0.28 4.66 -21.09
C SER A 334 0.80 4.27 -22.09
N GLY A 335 0.40 3.88 -23.31
CA GLY A 335 1.35 3.47 -24.36
C GLY A 335 2.32 4.59 -24.78
N GLY A 336 3.62 4.30 -24.86
CA GLY A 336 4.66 5.23 -25.34
C GLY A 336 5.56 5.77 -24.22
N ASN A 337 5.63 7.10 -24.08
CA ASN A 337 6.24 7.78 -22.93
C ASN A 337 5.17 8.20 -21.90
N GLY A 338 3.98 7.61 -21.97
CA GLY A 338 2.90 7.90 -21.02
C GLY A 338 3.29 7.40 -19.63
N GLY A 339 2.81 8.11 -18.60
CA GLY A 339 3.00 7.72 -17.22
C GLY A 339 2.16 6.49 -16.85
N THR A 340 2.06 6.25 -15.55
CA THR A 340 1.15 5.26 -14.97
C THR A 340 0.07 6.01 -14.21
N ASP A 341 -1.18 5.70 -14.55
CA ASP A 341 -2.36 6.30 -13.95
C ASP A 341 -3.00 5.28 -12.97
N TYR A 342 -3.70 5.77 -11.97
CA TYR A 342 -4.30 4.93 -10.92
C TYR A 342 -5.72 5.38 -10.60
N LEU A 343 -6.63 4.43 -10.40
CA LEU A 343 -8.01 4.68 -10.04
C LEU A 343 -8.49 3.71 -8.97
N TYR A 344 -8.70 4.20 -7.74
CA TYR A 344 -9.13 3.37 -6.62
C TYR A 344 -10.56 3.71 -6.20
N PHE A 345 -11.33 2.66 -5.96
CA PHE A 345 -12.67 2.75 -5.40
C PHE A 345 -12.67 2.21 -3.97
N THR A 346 -13.33 2.91 -3.06
CA THR A 346 -13.64 2.42 -1.72
C THR A 346 -15.15 2.40 -1.53
N LYS A 347 -15.62 1.40 -0.79
CA LYS A 347 -17.04 1.19 -0.51
C LYS A 347 -17.57 2.25 0.45
N ASN A 348 -18.83 2.65 0.27
CA ASN A 348 -19.51 3.64 1.14
C ASN A 348 -20.06 3.05 2.43
#